data_AF-A0AAD6TQE1-F1
#
_entry.id   AF-A0AAD6TQE1-F1
#
_cell.length_a   1.000
_cell.length_b   1.000
_cell.length_c   1.000
_cell.angle_alpha   90.00
_cell.angle_beta   90.00
_cell.angle_gamma   90.00
#
_symmetry.space_group_name_H-M   'P 1'
#
loop_
_entity.id
_entity.type
_entity.pdbx_description
1 polymer ?
#
loop_
_entity_poly.entity_id
_entity_poly.type
_entity_poly.pdbx_seq_one_letter_code
_entity_poly.pdbx_strand_id
1 'polypeptide(L)'
;MSQRLPHPVYPDDDSRIFSTARLLSFHGFDECPIVDDGLLFRLPPITFFHSRVVSIDGRKWMIWSANSIQNPYYPGPRAALGTVVRDPDPTQRRYDGRGGRWDYTRVPQTYSAIRPWLGFIRREGRYGSRNVEFTPVHSVWDTVGGYQEGRLQAAFVAQMESRNAELDKQMAELLPQILALRTTLCPYRPRVPTRDIMAGLAAVVQYERAVDLAAECQAGMKEKDAWITMVRQWLAQPFLEPYVLLQLTIIPADEDYLGVWINGAPAEDPLWFLVTAAVPCFVISEVAEGTKVDQVSDGFAQGLHGSRPQQRLDLSRSRLGERDEQCPSAAKRWTIPAAGKGQSPIFQDSLALACHLSSATFSSYFVDPSAVASDSAEDPFAPDVVLLLVTFSAAQKILAASTTDSEPFPSVALSAASAFAISHASTGDVEIP
;
A
#
# COMPACT_ATOMS: atom_id res chain seq x y z
N MET A 1 -14.14 -16.64 31.00
CA MET A 1 -14.75 -15.37 31.47
C MET A 1 -13.91 -14.22 30.92
N SER A 2 -14.34 -13.62 29.81
CA SER A 2 -13.62 -12.49 29.20
C SER A 2 -13.97 -11.24 30.00
N GLN A 3 -13.04 -10.77 30.84
CA GLN A 3 -13.15 -9.45 31.45
C GLN A 3 -13.03 -8.43 30.32
N ARG A 4 -14.18 -7.90 29.88
CA ARG A 4 -14.19 -6.67 29.06
C ARG A 4 -13.48 -5.62 29.90
N LEU A 5 -12.26 -5.26 29.48
CA LEU A 5 -11.60 -4.07 29.99
C LEU A 5 -12.60 -2.90 29.83
N PRO A 6 -12.77 -2.04 30.84
CA PRO A 6 -13.61 -0.87 30.68
C PRO A 6 -13.05 -0.07 29.50
N HIS A 7 -13.84 0.04 28.43
CA HIS A 7 -13.52 0.97 27.35
C HIS A 7 -13.32 2.34 28.00
N PRO A 8 -12.26 3.09 27.64
CA PRO A 8 -12.16 4.48 28.05
C PRO A 8 -13.46 5.17 27.60
N VAL A 9 -14.20 5.69 28.57
CA VAL A 9 -15.35 6.55 28.30
C VAL A 9 -14.77 7.82 27.68
N TYR A 10 -14.66 7.82 26.36
CA TYR A 10 -14.41 9.05 25.63
C TYR A 10 -15.60 9.97 25.89
N PRO A 11 -15.40 11.25 26.24
CA PRO A 11 -16.49 12.22 26.35
C PRO A 11 -17.22 12.49 25.01
N ASP A 12 -16.83 11.83 23.92
CA ASP A 12 -16.97 12.32 22.54
C ASP A 12 -18.00 11.58 21.67
N ASP A 13 -18.91 10.81 22.26
CA ASP A 13 -20.11 10.34 21.54
C ASP A 13 -21.22 11.41 21.56
N ASP A 14 -20.88 12.69 21.31
CA ASP A 14 -21.92 13.70 21.11
C ASP A 14 -22.49 13.58 19.70
N SER A 15 -23.41 12.62 19.55
CA SER A 15 -24.15 12.37 18.31
C SER A 15 -24.94 13.58 17.82
N ARG A 16 -25.08 14.66 18.62
CA ARG A 16 -25.77 15.90 18.24
C ARG A 16 -24.95 16.78 17.31
N ILE A 17 -23.65 16.51 17.16
CA ILE A 17 -22.73 17.29 16.32
C ILE A 17 -22.82 16.90 14.84
N PHE A 18 -23.34 15.71 14.53
CA PHE A 18 -23.43 15.19 13.17
C PHE A 18 -24.84 15.38 12.59
N SER A 19 -24.92 15.86 11.35
CA SER A 19 -26.21 16.05 10.66
C SER A 19 -26.73 14.74 10.06
N THR A 20 -25.79 13.84 9.73
CA THR A 20 -26.03 12.50 9.19
C THR A 20 -25.80 11.43 10.25
N ALA A 21 -26.60 10.36 10.22
CA ALA A 21 -26.39 9.21 11.10
C ALA A 21 -25.06 8.53 10.75
N ARG A 22 -24.20 8.31 11.74
CA ARG A 22 -22.89 7.65 11.57
C ARG A 22 -22.80 6.37 12.36
N LEU A 23 -21.93 5.48 11.87
CA LEU A 23 -21.60 4.25 12.55
C LEU A 23 -20.65 4.52 13.73
N LEU A 24 -20.76 3.68 14.75
CA LEU A 24 -19.82 3.69 15.88
C LEU A 24 -18.40 3.37 15.41
N SER A 25 -17.39 3.92 16.10
CA SER A 25 -15.98 3.70 15.79
C SER A 25 -15.58 2.22 15.68
N PHE A 26 -16.24 1.34 16.44
CA PHE A 26 -15.96 -0.11 16.47
C PHE A 26 -16.89 -0.95 15.57
N HIS A 27 -17.80 -0.36 14.80
CA HIS A 27 -18.70 -1.09 13.89
C HIS A 27 -17.93 -2.07 12.97
N GLY A 28 -18.46 -3.24 12.63
CA GLY A 28 -17.84 -4.14 11.65
C GLY A 28 -16.56 -4.85 12.09
N PHE A 29 -16.06 -4.62 13.32
CA PHE A 29 -15.03 -5.46 13.94
C PHE A 29 -15.59 -6.76 14.52
N ASP A 30 -16.92 -6.83 14.65
CA ASP A 30 -17.71 -7.99 15.03
C ASP A 30 -18.12 -8.85 13.81
N GLU A 31 -18.02 -8.29 12.60
CA GLU A 31 -18.26 -9.04 11.37
C GLU A 31 -17.20 -10.11 11.16
N CYS A 32 -17.64 -11.34 10.91
CA CYS A 32 -16.75 -12.46 10.63
C CYS A 32 -15.89 -12.19 9.37
N PRO A 33 -14.55 -12.17 9.45
CA PRO A 33 -13.71 -12.04 8.27
C PRO A 33 -13.70 -13.34 7.47
N ILE A 34 -13.51 -13.21 6.14
CA ILE A 34 -13.08 -14.33 5.31
C ILE A 34 -11.61 -14.60 5.65
N VAL A 35 -11.25 -15.85 5.88
CA VAL A 35 -9.87 -16.21 6.22
C VAL A 35 -9.18 -16.82 5.01
N ASP A 36 -8.05 -16.23 4.65
CA ASP A 36 -7.04 -16.83 3.77
C ASP A 36 -5.88 -17.29 4.64
N ASP A 37 -5.71 -18.61 4.74
CA ASP A 37 -4.66 -19.26 5.51
C ASP A 37 -3.48 -19.74 4.65
N GLY A 38 -3.50 -19.46 3.34
CA GLY A 38 -2.48 -19.89 2.42
C GLY A 38 -1.16 -19.13 2.64
N LEU A 39 -0.09 -19.84 2.98
CA LEU A 39 1.28 -19.31 2.91
C LEU A 39 1.98 -19.93 1.69
N LEU A 40 2.21 -19.11 0.66
CA LEU A 40 2.65 -19.59 -0.65
C LEU A 40 4.16 -19.84 -0.77
N PHE A 41 4.91 -19.63 0.30
CA PHE A 41 6.37 -19.71 0.32
C PHE A 41 6.88 -20.18 1.68
N ARG A 42 8.16 -20.58 1.73
CA ARG A 42 8.82 -20.96 2.98
C ARG A 42 9.32 -19.73 3.71
N LEU A 43 9.25 -19.73 5.04
CA LEU A 43 9.90 -18.68 5.83
C LEU A 43 11.38 -18.99 6.02
N PRO A 44 12.22 -17.96 6.19
CA PRO A 44 13.59 -18.14 6.67
C PRO A 44 13.61 -18.75 8.09
N PRO A 45 14.79 -19.15 8.60
CA PRO A 45 14.91 -19.65 9.97
C PRO A 45 14.28 -18.71 11.00
N ILE A 46 13.29 -19.23 11.72
CA ILE A 46 12.52 -18.51 12.73
C ILE A 46 13.23 -18.65 14.07
N THR A 47 13.69 -17.54 14.64
CA THR A 47 14.33 -17.48 15.97
C THR A 47 13.39 -16.94 17.04
N PHE A 48 12.26 -16.37 16.62
CA PHE A 48 11.27 -15.71 17.46
C PHE A 48 9.87 -16.10 16.98
N PHE A 49 8.97 -16.40 17.91
CA PHE A 49 7.59 -16.79 17.58
C PHE A 49 6.64 -16.24 18.63
N HIS A 50 5.67 -15.42 18.19
CA HIS A 50 4.59 -14.92 19.03
C HIS A 50 3.25 -15.33 18.41
N SER A 51 2.34 -15.88 19.19
CA SER A 51 1.07 -16.38 18.69
C SER A 51 -0.08 -16.23 19.67
N ARG A 52 -1.30 -16.33 19.13
CA ARG A 52 -2.53 -16.49 19.90
C ARG A 52 -3.56 -17.27 19.10
N VAL A 53 -4.44 -17.98 19.81
CA VAL A 53 -5.58 -18.68 19.21
C VAL A 53 -6.83 -17.82 19.32
N VAL A 54 -7.55 -17.68 18.22
CA VAL A 54 -8.83 -16.98 18.12
C VAL A 54 -9.91 -17.91 17.58
N SER A 55 -11.17 -17.55 17.79
CA SER A 55 -12.31 -18.27 17.21
C SER A 55 -13.02 -17.37 16.21
N ILE A 56 -13.18 -17.85 14.98
CA ILE A 56 -13.82 -17.15 13.85
C ILE A 56 -14.78 -18.15 13.22
N ASP A 57 -16.07 -17.79 13.18
CA ASP A 57 -17.16 -18.66 12.68
C ASP A 57 -17.17 -20.08 13.27
N GLY A 58 -16.98 -20.18 14.60
CA GLY A 58 -16.93 -21.48 15.30
C GLY A 58 -15.66 -22.29 15.08
N ARG A 59 -14.77 -21.87 14.17
CA ARG A 59 -13.47 -22.51 13.91
C ARG A 59 -12.36 -21.86 14.73
N LYS A 60 -11.29 -22.62 14.99
CA LYS A 60 -10.10 -22.13 15.71
C LYS A 60 -8.99 -21.77 14.73
N TRP A 61 -8.45 -20.58 14.91
CA TRP A 61 -7.37 -20.05 14.07
C TRP A 61 -6.22 -19.63 14.94
N MET A 62 -5.00 -19.90 14.50
CA MET A 62 -3.78 -19.37 15.10
C MET A 62 -3.35 -18.13 14.32
N ILE A 63 -3.28 -17.01 15.01
CA ILE A 63 -2.64 -15.80 14.52
C ILE A 63 -1.24 -15.78 15.11
N TRP A 64 -0.23 -15.60 14.27
CA TRP A 64 1.16 -15.61 14.71
C TRP A 64 2.05 -14.67 13.89
N SER A 65 3.21 -14.36 14.45
CA SER A 65 4.27 -13.60 13.80
C SER A 65 5.63 -14.21 14.15
N ALA A 66 6.52 -14.20 13.15
CA ALA A 66 7.91 -14.63 13.30
C ALA A 66 8.86 -13.48 13.69
N ASN A 67 8.37 -12.23 13.73
CA ASN A 67 9.21 -11.07 14.03
C ASN A 67 8.58 -10.00 14.93
N SER A 68 7.31 -10.10 15.30
CA SER A 68 6.61 -9.08 16.09
C SER A 68 5.85 -9.65 17.27
N ILE A 69 5.81 -8.92 18.39
CA ILE A 69 4.96 -9.20 19.58
C ILE A 69 3.56 -8.59 19.47
N GLN A 70 3.22 -7.95 18.34
CA GLN A 70 1.93 -7.29 18.19
C GLN A 70 0.77 -8.27 18.21
N ASN A 71 -0.39 -7.76 18.67
CA ASN A 71 -1.65 -8.49 18.65
C ASN A 71 -2.66 -7.89 17.65
N PRO A 72 -2.40 -7.96 16.33
CA PRO A 72 -3.20 -7.25 15.33
C PRO A 72 -4.55 -7.91 15.09
N TYR A 73 -5.59 -7.11 14.85
CA TYR A 73 -6.87 -7.61 14.35
C TYR A 73 -6.73 -8.12 12.90
N TYR A 74 -7.37 -9.24 12.55
CA TYR A 74 -7.37 -9.80 11.20
C TYR A 74 -8.64 -9.35 10.46
N PRO A 75 -8.54 -8.45 9.47
CA PRO A 75 -9.71 -7.95 8.75
C PRO A 75 -10.23 -8.90 7.67
N GLY A 76 -9.45 -9.92 7.30
CA GLY A 76 -9.68 -10.71 6.09
C GLY A 76 -9.11 -10.04 4.84
N PRO A 77 -9.10 -10.72 3.68
CA PRO A 77 -8.81 -10.08 2.42
C PRO A 77 -10.00 -9.20 2.02
N ARG A 78 -9.72 -8.02 1.49
CA ARG A 78 -10.75 -7.20 0.86
C ARG A 78 -11.21 -7.93 -0.42
N ALA A 79 -12.53 -7.97 -0.67
CA ALA A 79 -13.08 -8.65 -1.85
C ALA A 79 -12.33 -8.27 -3.13
N ALA A 80 -12.10 -9.27 -4.00
CA ALA A 80 -11.11 -9.25 -5.07
C ALA A 80 -11.07 -7.95 -5.89
N LEU A 81 -9.84 -7.47 -6.08
CA LEU A 81 -9.36 -6.41 -6.98
C LEU A 81 -10.28 -6.16 -8.19
N GLY A 82 -11.06 -5.08 -8.11
CA GLY A 82 -11.88 -4.57 -9.20
C GLY A 82 -12.71 -3.37 -8.78
N THR A 83 -13.17 -3.37 -7.53
CA THR A 83 -13.76 -2.19 -6.89
C THR A 83 -12.68 -1.49 -6.07
N VAL A 84 -11.97 -0.59 -6.72
CA VAL A 84 -11.36 0.54 -6.02
C VAL A 84 -12.54 1.26 -5.35
N VAL A 85 -12.89 0.89 -4.13
CA VAL A 85 -13.86 1.63 -3.31
C VAL A 85 -13.14 2.90 -2.90
N ARG A 86 -13.08 3.84 -3.85
CA ARG A 86 -12.41 5.13 -3.71
C ARG A 86 -13.23 6.09 -2.87
N ASP A 87 -14.54 5.86 -2.79
CA ASP A 87 -15.41 6.59 -1.89
C ASP A 87 -16.01 5.64 -0.86
N PRO A 88 -15.71 5.80 0.45
CA PRO A 88 -16.48 5.13 1.47
C PRO A 88 -17.94 5.59 1.31
N ASP A 89 -18.82 4.62 1.08
CA ASP A 89 -20.27 4.82 1.12
C ASP A 89 -20.60 5.77 2.29
N PRO A 90 -21.27 6.91 2.04
CA PRO A 90 -21.59 7.86 3.10
C PRO A 90 -22.32 7.23 4.30
N THR A 91 -23.05 6.14 4.08
CA THR A 91 -23.74 5.37 5.13
C THR A 91 -22.80 4.51 5.98
N GLN A 92 -21.57 4.30 5.52
CA GLN A 92 -20.52 3.55 6.22
C GLN A 92 -19.53 4.45 6.97
N ARG A 93 -19.79 5.76 7.00
CA ARG A 93 -18.94 6.73 7.71
C ARG A 93 -19.08 6.58 9.22
N ARG A 94 -17.96 6.78 9.91
CA ARG A 94 -17.87 6.69 11.37
C ARG A 94 -17.72 8.06 12.00
N TYR A 95 -18.06 8.15 13.29
CA TYR A 95 -17.92 9.37 14.08
C TYR A 95 -16.48 9.89 14.14
N ASP A 96 -15.49 9.01 14.03
CA ASP A 96 -14.05 9.35 14.02
C ASP A 96 -13.45 9.49 12.62
N GLY A 97 -14.28 9.41 11.57
CA GLY A 97 -13.83 9.45 10.16
C GLY A 97 -13.11 8.19 9.68
N ARG A 98 -13.00 7.14 10.50
CA ARG A 98 -12.22 5.94 10.17
C ARG A 98 -12.95 5.00 9.22
N GLY A 99 -12.18 4.20 8.50
CA GLY A 99 -12.66 3.17 7.56
C GLY A 99 -13.09 1.85 8.21
N GLY A 100 -13.06 1.75 9.55
CA GLY A 100 -13.38 0.53 10.28
C GLY A 100 -12.32 -0.56 10.16
N ARG A 101 -12.74 -1.82 10.04
CA ARG A 101 -11.82 -2.96 9.86
C ARG A 101 -10.94 -2.84 8.60
N TRP A 102 -11.40 -2.10 7.61
CA TRP A 102 -10.68 -1.85 6.35
C TRP A 102 -9.85 -0.56 6.35
N ASP A 103 -9.75 0.11 7.50
CA ASP A 103 -8.89 1.28 7.66
C ASP A 103 -7.42 0.85 7.67
N TYR A 104 -6.78 1.00 6.51
CA TYR A 104 -5.38 0.64 6.31
C TYR A 104 -4.40 1.48 7.14
N THR A 105 -4.86 2.53 7.83
CA THR A 105 -4.03 3.33 8.73
C THR A 105 -4.09 2.86 10.18
N ARG A 106 -4.98 1.91 10.49
CA ARG A 106 -5.27 1.45 11.85
C ARG A 106 -5.11 -0.05 12.04
N VAL A 107 -5.41 -0.80 10.99
CA VAL A 107 -5.43 -2.26 10.99
C VAL A 107 -4.48 -2.75 9.90
N PRO A 108 -3.58 -3.71 10.20
CA PRO A 108 -2.74 -4.32 9.18
C PRO A 108 -3.60 -4.94 8.09
N GLN A 109 -3.27 -4.66 6.83
CA GLN A 109 -4.00 -5.18 5.69
C GLN A 109 -3.30 -6.41 5.11
N THR A 110 -4.04 -7.22 4.34
CA THR A 110 -3.41 -8.24 3.48
C THR A 110 -2.48 -7.58 2.48
N TYR A 111 -1.34 -8.20 2.26
CA TYR A 111 -0.33 -7.73 1.33
C TYR A 111 -0.92 -7.45 -0.05
N SER A 112 -0.47 -6.35 -0.65
CA SER A 112 -0.89 -5.91 -1.97
C SER A 112 0.31 -5.42 -2.77
N ALA A 113 0.60 -6.05 -3.90
CA ALA A 113 1.73 -5.68 -4.76
C ALA A 113 1.60 -4.27 -5.38
N ILE A 114 0.38 -3.71 -5.43
CA ILE A 114 0.16 -2.33 -5.90
C ILE A 114 0.37 -1.30 -4.79
N ARG A 115 0.36 -1.71 -3.51
CA ARG A 115 0.57 -0.84 -2.34
C ARG A 115 1.46 -1.55 -1.30
N PRO A 116 2.69 -1.99 -1.64
CA PRO A 116 3.56 -2.73 -0.73
C PRO A 116 3.97 -1.92 0.52
N TRP A 117 3.87 -0.58 0.45
CA TRP A 117 4.23 0.31 1.56
C TRP A 117 3.25 0.30 2.73
N LEU A 118 2.06 -0.29 2.63
CA LEU A 118 1.06 -0.22 3.71
C LEU A 118 1.57 -0.82 5.03
N GLY A 119 2.48 -1.79 4.96
CA GLY A 119 3.14 -2.35 6.15
C GLY A 119 3.97 -1.33 6.94
N PHE A 120 4.46 -0.28 6.28
CA PHE A 120 5.31 0.77 6.87
C PHE A 120 4.53 1.92 7.50
N ILE A 121 3.19 1.91 7.43
CA ILE A 121 2.39 2.94 8.11
C ILE A 121 2.69 2.89 9.61
N ARG A 122 3.01 4.05 10.19
CA ARG A 122 3.28 4.15 11.62
C ARG A 122 2.00 4.03 12.44
N ARG A 123 2.09 3.29 13.54
CA ARG A 123 1.03 3.17 14.54
C ARG A 123 0.96 4.44 15.38
N GLU A 124 -0.24 4.76 15.83
CA GLU A 124 -0.53 5.92 16.66
C GLU A 124 0.06 5.90 18.08
N GLY A 125 0.86 4.89 18.42
CA GLY A 125 1.45 4.70 19.74
C GLY A 125 2.50 5.74 20.10
N ARG A 126 3.74 5.31 20.32
CA ARG A 126 4.81 6.11 20.97
C ARG A 126 5.12 7.46 20.29
N TYR A 127 4.67 7.67 19.05
CA TYR A 127 4.92 8.86 18.24
C TYR A 127 3.68 9.72 18.00
N GLY A 128 2.50 9.30 18.50
CA GLY A 128 1.22 9.97 18.25
C GLY A 128 1.16 11.44 18.68
N SER A 129 2.13 11.91 19.49
CA SER A 129 2.18 13.31 19.91
C SER A 129 2.99 14.23 19.01
N ARG A 130 3.74 13.73 18.02
CA ARG A 130 4.65 14.58 17.21
C ARG A 130 4.14 14.90 15.82
N ASN A 131 3.38 13.99 15.20
CA ASN A 131 2.93 14.21 13.84
C ASN A 131 1.46 14.64 13.80
N VAL A 132 1.20 15.66 12.99
CA VAL A 132 -0.13 16.27 12.85
C VAL A 132 -1.16 15.30 12.25
N GLU A 133 -0.72 14.28 11.49
CA GLU A 133 -1.60 13.24 10.95
C GLU A 133 -2.20 12.28 12.00
N PHE A 134 -1.80 12.39 13.27
CA PHE A 134 -2.35 11.61 14.38
C PHE A 134 -3.25 12.43 15.31
N THR A 135 -3.37 13.75 15.08
CA THR A 135 -4.18 14.63 15.92
C THR A 135 -5.67 14.38 15.69
N PRO A 136 -6.46 14.05 16.73
CA PRO A 136 -7.89 13.82 16.56
C PRO A 136 -8.63 15.14 16.29
N VAL A 137 -9.56 15.13 15.34
CA VAL A 137 -10.25 16.33 14.84
C VAL A 137 -10.98 17.10 15.94
N HIS A 138 -11.66 16.41 16.88
CA HIS A 138 -12.36 17.04 17.99
C HIS A 138 -11.43 17.91 18.87
N SER A 139 -10.13 17.58 18.94
CA SER A 139 -9.17 18.32 19.77
C SER A 139 -8.70 19.62 19.15
N VAL A 140 -8.94 19.81 17.84
CA VAL A 140 -8.50 20.97 17.05
C VAL A 140 -9.67 21.69 16.39
N TRP A 141 -10.90 21.42 16.85
CA TRP A 141 -12.12 22.06 16.36
C TRP A 141 -12.53 23.21 17.27
N ASP A 142 -12.68 24.40 16.70
CA ASP A 142 -13.20 25.58 17.36
C ASP A 142 -14.67 25.77 16.96
N THR A 143 -15.59 25.66 17.91
CA THR A 143 -17.03 25.84 17.66
C THR A 143 -17.38 27.31 17.43
N VAL A 144 -18.11 27.63 16.36
CA VAL A 144 -18.54 28.98 16.00
C VAL A 144 -19.99 28.92 15.49
N GLY A 145 -20.92 29.63 16.12
CA GLY A 145 -22.32 29.73 15.67
C GLY A 145 -23.26 28.62 16.15
N GLY A 146 -22.76 27.42 16.45
CA GLY A 146 -23.53 26.31 17.05
C GLY A 146 -22.73 25.02 17.11
N TYR A 147 -23.24 23.97 17.76
CA TYR A 147 -22.49 22.72 18.00
C TYR A 147 -21.97 22.03 16.71
N GLN A 148 -22.63 22.22 15.57
CA GLN A 148 -22.29 21.59 14.28
C GLN A 148 -21.41 22.46 13.39
N GLU A 149 -21.24 23.74 13.75
CA GLU A 149 -20.54 24.75 12.96
C GLU A 149 -19.30 25.24 13.71
N GLY A 150 -18.28 25.59 12.94
CA GLY A 150 -17.01 25.96 13.51
C GLY A 150 -15.93 26.02 12.45
N ARG A 151 -14.70 25.79 12.90
CA ARG A 151 -13.53 25.76 12.05
C ARG A 151 -12.45 24.92 12.70
N LEU A 152 -11.57 24.38 11.88
CA LEU A 152 -10.31 23.82 12.39
C LEU A 152 -9.40 24.96 12.86
N GLN A 153 -8.63 24.70 13.91
CA GLN A 153 -7.62 25.63 14.40
C GLN A 153 -6.62 25.96 13.27
N ALA A 154 -6.37 27.25 13.05
CA ALA A 154 -5.47 27.70 11.98
C ALA A 154 -4.06 27.10 12.10
N ALA A 155 -3.57 26.92 13.34
CA ALA A 155 -2.29 26.28 13.61
C ALA A 155 -2.25 24.80 13.15
N PHE A 156 -3.33 24.05 13.37
CA PHE A 156 -3.44 22.67 12.92
C PHE A 156 -3.42 22.58 11.38
N VAL A 157 -4.21 23.42 10.71
CA VAL A 157 -4.25 23.47 9.24
C VAL A 157 -2.88 23.82 8.66
N ALA A 158 -2.21 24.84 9.19
CA ALA A 158 -0.87 25.23 8.74
C ALA A 158 0.17 24.10 8.95
N GLN A 159 0.08 23.36 10.05
CA GLN A 159 0.95 22.19 10.30
C GLN A 159 0.69 21.06 9.30
N MET A 160 -0.58 20.75 9.02
CA MET A 160 -0.96 19.75 8.01
C MET A 160 -0.42 20.14 6.64
N GLU A 161 -0.61 21.40 6.21
CA GLU A 161 -0.11 21.92 4.92
C GLU A 161 1.41 21.83 4.82
N SER A 162 2.12 22.32 5.84
CA SER A 162 3.59 22.28 5.88
C SER A 162 4.10 20.84 5.82
N ARG A 163 3.51 19.93 6.59
CA ARG A 163 3.89 18.52 6.60
C ARG A 163 3.60 17.83 5.27
N ASN A 164 2.46 18.10 4.65
CA ASN A 164 2.12 17.52 3.34
C ASN A 164 3.08 18.01 2.24
N ALA A 165 3.41 19.30 2.23
CA ALA A 165 4.38 19.87 1.28
C ALA A 165 5.78 19.26 1.45
N GLU A 166 6.21 19.02 2.69
CA GLU A 166 7.47 18.34 2.97
C GLU A 166 7.47 16.88 2.47
N LEU A 167 6.37 16.15 2.68
CA LEU A 167 6.22 14.79 2.15
C LEU A 167 6.26 14.78 0.62
N ASP A 168 5.55 15.70 -0.04
CA ASP A 168 5.57 15.82 -1.50
C ASP A 168 6.97 16.13 -2.05
N LYS A 169 7.72 17.00 -1.37
CA LYS A 169 9.11 17.31 -1.72
C LYS A 169 10.00 16.06 -1.62
N GLN A 170 9.94 15.33 -0.50
CA GLN A 170 10.71 14.10 -0.31
C GLN A 170 10.35 13.03 -1.35
N MET A 171 9.07 12.90 -1.70
CA MET A 171 8.64 11.98 -2.76
C MET A 171 9.21 12.38 -4.12
N ALA A 172 9.22 13.67 -4.45
CA ALA A 172 9.79 14.17 -5.70
C ALA A 172 11.30 13.93 -5.80
N GLU A 173 12.05 14.08 -4.70
CA GLU A 173 13.50 13.82 -4.63
C GLU A 173 13.84 12.33 -4.83
N LEU A 174 12.99 11.43 -4.33
CA LEU A 174 13.19 9.98 -4.44
C LEU A 174 12.72 9.40 -5.78
N LEU A 175 11.81 10.09 -6.48
CA LEU A 175 11.15 9.59 -7.68
C LEU A 175 12.12 9.18 -8.81
N PRO A 176 13.16 9.95 -9.16
CA PRO A 176 14.09 9.55 -10.22
C PRO A 176 14.85 8.27 -9.89
N GLN A 177 15.18 8.06 -8.61
CA GLN A 177 15.96 6.91 -8.15
C GLN A 177 15.11 5.64 -8.16
N ILE A 178 13.87 5.70 -7.67
CA ILE A 178 12.97 4.54 -7.68
C ILE A 178 12.50 4.19 -9.10
N LEU A 179 12.37 5.17 -10.01
CA LEU A 179 12.07 4.92 -11.42
C LEU A 179 13.14 4.05 -12.09
N ALA A 180 14.42 4.21 -11.70
CA ALA A 180 15.50 3.38 -12.23
C ALA A 180 15.44 1.92 -11.73
N LEU A 181 14.84 1.67 -10.56
CA LEU A 181 14.83 0.35 -9.91
C LEU A 181 13.51 -0.41 -10.11
N ARG A 182 12.37 0.28 -10.02
CA ARG A 182 11.01 -0.31 -9.95
C ARG A 182 9.98 0.55 -10.69
N THR A 183 10.09 0.59 -12.01
CA THR A 183 9.16 1.35 -12.89
C THR A 183 7.69 1.00 -12.68
N THR A 184 7.38 -0.26 -12.37
CA THR A 184 6.01 -0.79 -12.23
C THR A 184 5.24 -0.23 -11.02
N LEU A 185 5.94 0.24 -9.98
CA LEU A 185 5.31 0.78 -8.77
C LEU A 185 5.00 2.27 -8.87
N CYS A 186 5.67 2.99 -9.77
CA CYS A 186 5.57 4.44 -9.89
C CYS A 186 4.16 4.96 -10.22
N PRO A 187 3.32 4.27 -11.02
CA PRO A 187 1.94 4.67 -11.25
C PRO A 187 1.06 4.64 -9.99
N TYR A 188 1.37 3.76 -9.03
CA TYR A 188 0.54 3.52 -7.85
C TYR A 188 0.89 4.38 -6.63
N ARG A 189 1.98 5.17 -6.71
CA ARG A 189 2.43 6.01 -5.59
C ARG A 189 1.30 6.90 -5.05
N PRO A 190 1.26 7.16 -3.73
CA PRO A 190 0.27 8.05 -3.15
C PRO A 190 0.41 9.47 -3.72
N ARG A 191 -0.73 10.09 -4.05
CA ARG A 191 -0.80 11.49 -4.55
C ARG A 191 -1.67 12.39 -3.70
N VAL A 192 -2.46 11.81 -2.80
CA VAL A 192 -3.38 12.52 -1.91
C VAL A 192 -2.78 12.64 -0.51
N PRO A 193 -3.06 13.72 0.23
CA PRO A 193 -3.88 14.86 -0.20
C PRO A 193 -3.14 15.78 -1.19
N THR A 194 -3.91 16.41 -2.08
CA THR A 194 -3.43 17.47 -2.99
C THR A 194 -3.52 18.83 -2.32
N ARG A 195 -2.87 19.86 -2.89
CA ARG A 195 -2.96 21.24 -2.40
C ARG A 195 -4.42 21.74 -2.31
N ASP A 196 -5.26 21.35 -3.26
CA ASP A 196 -6.67 21.78 -3.29
C ASP A 196 -7.50 21.14 -2.17
N ILE A 197 -7.25 19.85 -1.88
CA ILE A 197 -7.88 19.15 -0.75
C ILE A 197 -7.46 19.83 0.58
N MET A 198 -6.19 20.20 0.69
CA MET A 198 -5.67 20.93 1.85
C MET A 198 -6.30 22.33 2.00
N ALA A 199 -6.45 23.07 0.90
CA ALA A 199 -7.16 24.37 0.93
C ALA A 199 -8.63 24.21 1.35
N GLY A 200 -9.28 23.13 0.93
CA GLY A 200 -10.62 22.77 1.38
C GLY A 200 -10.73 22.53 2.88
N LEU A 201 -9.66 22.07 3.53
CA LEU A 201 -9.60 21.85 4.98
C LEU A 201 -9.68 23.17 5.77
N ALA A 202 -9.06 24.25 5.25
CA ALA A 202 -9.12 25.56 5.88
C ALA A 202 -10.51 26.22 5.78
N ALA A 203 -11.26 25.90 4.72
CA ALA A 203 -12.56 26.50 4.43
C ALA A 203 -13.75 25.72 5.02
N VAL A 204 -13.50 24.60 5.70
CA VAL A 204 -14.58 23.74 6.20
C VAL A 204 -15.29 24.37 7.42
N VAL A 205 -16.62 24.49 7.31
CA VAL A 205 -17.46 25.07 8.37
C VAL A 205 -18.23 24.01 9.15
N GLN A 206 -18.62 22.91 8.49
CA GLN A 206 -19.39 21.83 9.10
C GLN A 206 -18.46 20.81 9.76
N TYR A 207 -18.71 20.48 11.02
CA TYR A 207 -17.88 19.53 11.78
C TYR A 207 -17.78 18.17 11.09
N GLU A 208 -18.90 17.62 10.63
CA GLU A 208 -18.93 16.30 9.99
C GLU A 208 -18.06 16.25 8.73
N ARG A 209 -18.05 17.33 7.95
CA ARG A 209 -17.21 17.47 6.76
C ARG A 209 -15.75 17.65 7.15
N ALA A 210 -15.48 18.36 8.25
CA ALA A 210 -14.14 18.52 8.79
C ALA A 210 -13.54 17.18 9.22
N VAL A 211 -14.33 16.34 9.89
CA VAL A 211 -13.92 14.98 10.29
C VAL A 211 -13.57 14.15 9.06
N ASP A 212 -14.43 14.10 8.05
CA ASP A 212 -14.20 13.27 6.86
C ASP A 212 -12.98 13.75 6.07
N LEU A 213 -12.87 15.06 5.84
CA LEU A 213 -11.79 15.64 5.05
C LEU A 213 -10.45 15.55 5.78
N ALA A 214 -10.44 15.79 7.09
CA ALA A 214 -9.23 15.60 7.90
C ALA A 214 -8.81 14.14 7.89
N ALA A 215 -9.72 13.19 8.09
CA ALA A 215 -9.38 11.76 8.06
C ALA A 215 -8.79 11.33 6.71
N GLU A 216 -9.33 11.83 5.60
CA GLU A 216 -8.78 11.62 4.25
C GLU A 216 -7.36 12.18 4.12
N CYS A 217 -7.14 13.44 4.52
CA CYS A 217 -5.82 14.07 4.49
C CYS A 217 -4.81 13.31 5.36
N GLN A 218 -5.18 12.98 6.58
CA GLN A 218 -4.34 12.24 7.53
C GLN A 218 -3.96 10.87 6.98
N ALA A 219 -4.91 10.15 6.38
CA ALA A 219 -4.64 8.85 5.78
C ALA A 219 -3.69 8.94 4.58
N GLY A 220 -3.91 9.91 3.69
CA GLY A 220 -3.02 10.15 2.55
C GLY A 220 -1.61 10.55 2.98
N MET A 221 -1.47 11.40 4.00
CA MET A 221 -0.16 11.79 4.54
C MET A 221 0.58 10.60 5.18
N LYS A 222 -0.11 9.75 5.95
CA LYS A 222 0.46 8.49 6.48
C LYS A 222 0.94 7.57 5.35
N GLU A 223 0.17 7.51 4.27
CA GLU A 223 0.54 6.71 3.10
C GLU A 223 1.78 7.25 2.38
N LYS A 224 1.89 8.58 2.20
CA LYS A 224 3.10 9.22 1.65
C LYS A 224 4.33 8.94 2.52
N ASP A 225 4.22 9.08 3.84
CA ASP A 225 5.32 8.80 4.78
C ASP A 225 5.78 7.33 4.73
N ALA A 226 4.83 6.40 4.67
CA ALA A 226 5.09 4.97 4.52
C ALA A 226 5.80 4.66 3.19
N TRP A 227 5.35 5.27 2.08
CA TRP A 227 6.00 5.14 0.77
C TRP A 227 7.45 5.66 0.79
N ILE A 228 7.68 6.85 1.36
CA ILE A 228 9.02 7.44 1.50
C ILE A 228 9.93 6.51 2.31
N THR A 229 9.42 6.00 3.43
CA THR A 229 10.16 5.10 4.33
C THR A 229 10.58 3.83 3.59
N MET A 230 9.65 3.18 2.91
CA MET A 230 9.91 1.98 2.12
C MET A 230 10.96 2.24 1.02
N VAL A 231 10.78 3.31 0.22
CA VAL A 231 11.70 3.63 -0.89
C VAL A 231 13.11 3.93 -0.38
N ARG A 232 13.25 4.67 0.73
CA ARG A 232 14.55 4.91 1.36
C ARG A 232 15.24 3.61 1.76
N GLN A 233 14.50 2.66 2.34
CA GLN A 233 15.07 1.37 2.72
C GLN A 233 15.50 0.55 1.51
N TRP A 234 14.72 0.54 0.43
CA TRP A 234 15.13 -0.10 -0.84
C TRP A 234 16.38 0.53 -1.42
N LEU A 235 16.49 1.86 -1.43
CA LEU A 235 17.67 2.55 -1.95
C LEU A 235 18.92 2.33 -1.08
N ALA A 236 18.72 2.08 0.21
CA ALA A 236 19.82 1.83 1.15
C ALA A 236 20.34 0.38 1.11
N GLN A 237 19.65 -0.53 0.43
CA GLN A 237 19.94 -1.95 0.47
C GLN A 237 20.11 -2.54 -0.94
N PRO A 238 21.03 -3.51 -1.12
CA PRO A 238 21.12 -4.22 -2.38
C PRO A 238 19.83 -5.02 -2.63
N PHE A 239 19.44 -5.11 -3.90
CA PHE A 239 18.39 -6.05 -4.30
C PHE A 239 18.92 -7.48 -4.12
N LEU A 240 18.19 -8.29 -3.35
CA LEU A 240 18.54 -9.67 -3.08
C LEU A 240 17.47 -10.59 -3.67
N GLU A 241 17.92 -11.63 -4.35
CA GLU A 241 17.04 -12.65 -4.88
C GLU A 241 16.33 -13.42 -3.76
N PRO A 242 15.08 -13.89 -3.94
CA PRO A 242 14.31 -14.58 -2.91
C PRO A 242 15.04 -15.78 -2.27
N TYR A 243 15.82 -16.53 -3.04
CA TYR A 243 16.57 -17.67 -2.52
C TYR A 243 17.69 -17.25 -1.55
N VAL A 244 18.26 -16.05 -1.70
CA VAL A 244 19.25 -15.48 -0.78
C VAL A 244 18.54 -15.04 0.50
N LEU A 245 17.40 -14.36 0.38
CA LEU A 245 16.60 -13.91 1.52
C LEU A 245 16.18 -15.09 2.43
N LEU A 246 15.86 -16.25 1.85
CA LEU A 246 15.54 -17.48 2.59
C LEU A 246 16.68 -18.03 3.46
N GLN A 247 17.92 -17.66 3.17
CA GLN A 247 19.10 -18.09 3.93
C GLN A 247 19.42 -17.13 5.08
N LEU A 248 18.81 -15.95 5.10
CA LEU A 248 19.01 -14.95 6.15
C LEU A 248 18.15 -15.26 7.37
N THR A 249 18.58 -14.77 8.53
CA THR A 249 17.80 -14.89 9.76
C THR A 249 16.74 -13.80 9.80
N ILE A 250 15.52 -14.15 10.25
CA ILE A 250 14.46 -13.17 10.49
C ILE A 250 14.92 -12.18 11.57
N ILE A 251 14.79 -10.89 11.28
CA ILE A 251 15.15 -9.82 12.22
C ILE A 251 13.92 -9.39 13.03
N PRO A 252 14.08 -8.92 14.29
CA PRO A 252 12.99 -8.33 15.04
C PRO A 252 12.35 -7.16 14.29
N ALA A 253 11.02 -7.09 14.31
CA ALA A 253 10.28 -6.03 13.66
C ALA A 253 10.39 -4.69 14.41
N ASP A 254 10.28 -3.60 13.67
CA ASP A 254 9.98 -2.29 14.22
C ASP A 254 8.49 -2.25 14.62
N GLU A 255 8.24 -2.25 15.92
CA GLU A 255 6.89 -2.29 16.49
C GLU A 255 6.12 -0.97 16.35
N ASP A 256 6.78 0.06 15.82
CA ASP A 256 6.16 1.33 15.45
C ASP A 256 5.45 1.24 14.10
N TYR A 257 5.78 0.25 13.26
CA TYR A 257 5.04 -0.03 12.03
C TYR A 257 3.77 -0.84 12.31
N LEU A 258 2.77 -0.61 11.46
CA LEU A 258 1.49 -1.30 11.49
C LEU A 258 1.66 -2.77 11.12
N GLY A 259 2.49 -3.05 10.12
CA GLY A 259 2.71 -4.41 9.62
C GLY A 259 1.70 -4.86 8.58
N VAL A 260 1.83 -6.11 8.16
CA VAL A 260 1.13 -6.68 7.00
C VAL A 260 0.79 -8.15 7.21
N TRP A 261 -0.37 -8.58 6.71
CA TRP A 261 -0.72 -9.99 6.61
C TRP A 261 -0.13 -10.57 5.33
N ILE A 262 0.75 -11.57 5.45
CA ILE A 262 1.50 -12.15 4.32
C ILE A 262 0.84 -13.40 3.73
N ASN A 263 -0.34 -13.79 4.24
CA ASN A 263 -1.18 -14.81 3.62
C ASN A 263 -1.49 -14.43 2.16
N GLY A 264 -1.41 -15.40 1.25
CA GLY A 264 -1.63 -15.22 -0.18
C GLY A 264 -0.55 -14.40 -0.92
N ALA A 265 0.47 -13.89 -0.23
CA ALA A 265 1.50 -13.05 -0.84
C ALA A 265 2.55 -13.87 -1.63
N PRO A 266 3.10 -13.32 -2.74
CA PRO A 266 4.30 -13.86 -3.38
C PRO A 266 5.51 -13.69 -2.46
N ALA A 267 6.53 -14.54 -2.61
CA ALA A 267 7.64 -14.61 -1.66
C ALA A 267 8.51 -13.34 -1.56
N GLU A 268 8.68 -12.60 -2.67
CA GLU A 268 9.69 -11.54 -2.80
C GLU A 268 9.61 -10.46 -1.71
N ASP A 269 8.50 -9.72 -1.65
CA ASP A 269 8.33 -8.60 -0.71
C ASP A 269 8.20 -9.05 0.76
N PRO A 270 7.39 -10.07 1.12
CA PRO A 270 7.33 -10.61 2.48
C PRO A 270 8.67 -11.09 3.02
N LEU A 271 9.50 -11.74 2.19
CA LEU A 271 10.83 -12.15 2.63
C LEU A 271 11.69 -10.93 2.94
N TRP A 272 11.67 -9.92 2.07
CA TRP A 272 12.39 -8.66 2.31
C TRP A 272 11.90 -7.95 3.59
N PHE A 273 10.59 -7.94 3.84
CA PHE A 273 10.01 -7.40 5.08
C PHE A 273 10.55 -8.07 6.34
N LEU A 274 10.66 -9.41 6.31
CA LEU A 274 11.07 -10.24 7.44
C LEU A 274 12.55 -10.14 7.78
N VAL A 275 13.43 -10.04 6.77
CA VAL A 275 14.89 -10.17 6.97
C VAL A 275 15.65 -8.86 6.84
N THR A 276 15.04 -7.83 6.24
CA THR A 276 15.76 -6.57 5.99
C THR A 276 14.98 -5.32 6.35
N ALA A 277 13.66 -5.27 6.10
CA ALA A 277 12.88 -4.05 6.30
C ALA A 277 12.32 -3.89 7.72
N ALA A 278 12.41 -4.94 8.54
CA ALA A 278 11.87 -5.01 9.89
C ALA A 278 10.37 -4.66 9.97
N VAL A 279 9.58 -4.98 8.93
CA VAL A 279 8.13 -4.77 8.96
C VAL A 279 7.48 -5.92 9.71
N PRO A 280 6.58 -5.66 10.67
CA PRO A 280 5.82 -6.73 11.32
C PRO A 280 5.04 -7.55 10.29
N CYS A 281 5.29 -8.86 10.25
CA CYS A 281 4.60 -9.77 9.34
C CYS A 281 3.72 -10.74 10.13
N PHE A 282 2.46 -10.85 9.74
CA PHE A 282 1.45 -11.63 10.42
C PHE A 282 0.93 -12.75 9.51
N VAL A 283 0.67 -13.90 10.13
CA VAL A 283 0.10 -15.07 9.49
C VAL A 283 -1.11 -15.52 10.29
N ILE A 284 -2.19 -15.89 9.58
CA ILE A 284 -3.30 -16.65 10.14
C ILE A 284 -3.29 -18.06 9.54
N SER A 285 -3.51 -19.08 10.37
CA SER A 285 -3.56 -20.49 9.95
C SER A 285 -4.61 -21.27 10.74
N GLU A 286 -5.34 -22.17 10.09
CA GLU A 286 -6.35 -23.01 10.76
C GLU A 286 -5.68 -23.95 11.78
N VAL A 287 -6.29 -24.09 12.97
CA VAL A 287 -5.84 -25.06 13.98
C VAL A 287 -6.63 -26.34 13.76
N ALA A 288 -5.92 -27.43 13.42
CA ALA A 288 -6.55 -28.74 13.23
C ALA A 288 -7.40 -29.15 14.45
N GLU A 289 -8.59 -29.70 14.18
CA GLU A 289 -9.50 -30.19 15.22
C GLU A 289 -8.79 -31.21 16.14
N GLY A 290 -9.01 -31.06 17.45
CA GLY A 290 -8.37 -31.91 18.47
C GLY A 290 -6.99 -31.47 18.93
N THR A 291 -6.35 -30.49 18.29
CA THR A 291 -5.06 -29.95 18.76
C THR A 291 -5.29 -29.15 20.04
N LYS A 292 -4.62 -29.54 21.14
CA LYS A 292 -4.62 -28.74 22.37
C LYS A 292 -3.83 -27.47 22.12
N VAL A 293 -4.36 -26.32 22.56
CA VAL A 293 -3.76 -25.00 22.32
C VAL A 293 -2.30 -24.96 22.76
N ASP A 294 -1.99 -25.59 23.91
CA ASP A 294 -0.64 -25.66 24.48
C ASP A 294 0.34 -26.46 23.59
N GLN A 295 -0.16 -27.42 22.81
CA GLN A 295 0.67 -28.24 21.91
C GLN A 295 0.97 -27.55 20.58
N VAL A 296 0.17 -26.55 20.18
CA VAL A 296 0.37 -25.83 18.91
C VAL A 296 1.63 -24.98 18.98
N SER A 297 1.86 -24.32 20.13
CA SER A 297 3.03 -23.46 20.37
C SER A 297 4.32 -24.29 20.40
N ASP A 298 4.29 -25.41 21.11
CA ASP A 298 5.44 -26.31 21.26
C ASP A 298 5.77 -27.06 19.95
N GLY A 299 4.75 -27.50 19.22
CA GLY A 299 4.91 -28.23 17.96
C GLY A 299 5.48 -27.37 16.84
N PHE A 300 5.12 -26.08 16.76
CA PHE A 300 5.72 -25.15 15.80
C PHE A 300 7.19 -24.88 16.12
N ALA A 301 7.52 -24.61 17.39
CA ALA A 301 8.91 -24.39 17.80
C ALA A 301 9.81 -25.62 17.55
N GLN A 302 9.27 -26.83 17.68
CA GLN A 302 10.03 -28.08 17.46
C GLN A 302 10.08 -28.51 15.98
N GLY A 303 9.00 -28.33 15.22
CA GLY A 303 8.92 -28.67 13.78
C GLY A 303 9.78 -27.78 12.88
N LEU A 304 10.19 -26.61 13.37
CA LEU A 304 11.11 -25.70 12.67
C LEU A 304 12.59 -26.11 12.81
N HIS A 305 12.94 -26.95 13.79
CA HIS A 305 14.32 -27.36 14.07
C HIS A 305 14.67 -28.81 13.68
N GLY A 306 13.71 -29.63 13.25
CA GLY A 306 13.97 -31.02 12.91
C GLY A 306 13.13 -31.53 11.73
N SER A 307 13.81 -31.85 10.63
CA SER A 307 13.41 -32.81 9.59
C SER A 307 12.10 -32.56 8.83
N ARG A 308 12.23 -32.38 7.50
CA ARG A 308 11.17 -32.33 6.48
C ARG A 308 9.91 -33.15 6.84
N PRO A 309 8.73 -32.53 6.66
CA PRO A 309 7.66 -33.17 5.92
C PRO A 309 7.52 -32.47 4.56
N GLN A 310 7.91 -33.17 3.50
CA GLN A 310 7.30 -32.94 2.20
C GLN A 310 5.83 -33.34 2.33
N GLN A 311 4.97 -32.41 2.77
CA GLN A 311 3.57 -32.49 2.38
C GLN A 311 3.51 -32.03 0.93
N ARG A 312 3.50 -33.05 0.06
CA ARG A 312 3.11 -32.98 -1.33
C ARG A 312 1.72 -32.34 -1.35
N LEU A 313 1.63 -31.08 -1.79
CA LEU A 313 0.38 -30.49 -2.24
C LEU A 313 -0.01 -31.23 -3.51
N ASP A 314 -0.77 -32.33 -3.36
CA ASP A 314 -1.50 -32.95 -4.46
C ASP A 314 -2.60 -31.98 -4.89
N LEU A 315 -2.26 -31.13 -5.85
CA LEU A 315 -3.22 -30.44 -6.70
C LEU A 315 -3.91 -31.49 -7.58
N SER A 316 -5.02 -32.07 -7.11
CA SER A 316 -6.17 -32.49 -7.94
C SER A 316 -7.18 -33.34 -7.15
N ARG A 317 -8.37 -32.79 -6.91
CA ARG A 317 -9.67 -33.31 -7.39
C ARG A 317 -10.82 -32.71 -6.59
N SER A 318 -11.62 -31.95 -7.34
CA SER A 318 -13.07 -31.78 -7.18
C SER A 318 -13.76 -32.86 -6.32
N ARG A 319 -14.42 -32.41 -5.25
CA ARG A 319 -15.64 -33.04 -4.75
C ARG A 319 -16.69 -31.95 -4.59
N LEU A 320 -17.37 -31.65 -5.70
CA LEU A 320 -18.78 -31.26 -5.63
C LEU A 320 -19.53 -32.51 -5.15
N GLY A 321 -19.81 -32.54 -3.85
CA GLY A 321 -20.75 -33.47 -3.25
C GLY A 321 -22.07 -32.74 -3.08
N GLU A 322 -23.05 -33.14 -3.88
CA GLU A 322 -24.46 -32.78 -3.76
C GLU A 322 -24.92 -32.91 -2.29
N ARG A 323 -25.52 -31.84 -1.76
CA ARG A 323 -26.52 -31.94 -0.70
C ARG A 323 -27.70 -31.08 -1.09
N ASP A 324 -28.74 -31.80 -1.50
CA ASP A 324 -30.11 -31.34 -1.65
C ASP A 324 -30.75 -31.04 -0.30
N GLU A 325 -31.72 -30.11 -0.35
CA GLU A 325 -32.81 -29.84 0.60
C GLU A 325 -32.42 -29.13 1.93
N GLN A 326 -33.07 -28.06 2.40
CA GLN A 326 -34.33 -27.38 2.06
C GLN A 326 -34.29 -25.99 2.73
N CYS A 327 -34.69 -24.92 2.03
CA CYS A 327 -35.03 -23.65 2.67
C CYS A 327 -36.20 -23.00 1.90
N PRO A 328 -37.27 -22.50 2.56
CA PRO A 328 -38.49 -22.10 1.87
C PRO A 328 -38.42 -20.69 1.27
N SER A 329 -38.92 -20.63 0.04
CA SER A 329 -39.45 -19.51 -0.74
C SER A 329 -39.69 -18.15 -0.07
N ALA A 330 -39.13 -17.11 -0.70
CA ALA A 330 -39.80 -15.82 -0.91
C ALA A 330 -39.22 -15.13 -2.17
N ALA A 331 -39.65 -15.57 -3.36
CA ALA A 331 -39.29 -14.93 -4.62
C ALA A 331 -40.17 -13.68 -4.85
N LYS A 332 -39.57 -12.48 -4.78
CA LYS A 332 -40.12 -11.27 -5.41
C LYS A 332 -39.55 -11.13 -6.81
N ARG A 333 -40.44 -11.32 -7.78
CA ARG A 333 -40.26 -11.18 -9.22
C ARG A 333 -40.05 -9.70 -9.56
N TRP A 334 -38.90 -9.33 -10.11
CA TRP A 334 -38.70 -8.05 -10.78
C TRP A 334 -38.61 -8.31 -12.28
N THR A 335 -39.61 -7.84 -13.01
CA THR A 335 -39.66 -7.79 -14.48
C THR A 335 -38.94 -6.54 -14.96
N ILE A 336 -37.95 -6.70 -15.84
CA ILE A 336 -37.31 -5.60 -16.57
C ILE A 336 -38.06 -5.44 -17.91
N PRO A 337 -38.56 -4.25 -18.27
CA PRO A 337 -39.14 -4.02 -19.59
C PRO A 337 -38.06 -3.83 -20.65
N ALA A 338 -38.35 -4.35 -21.83
CA ALA A 338 -37.55 -4.19 -23.03
C ALA A 338 -37.61 -2.74 -23.55
N ALA A 339 -36.43 -2.19 -23.83
CA ALA A 339 -36.16 -1.12 -24.79
C ALA A 339 -34.87 -1.55 -25.50
N GLY A 340 -34.63 -1.41 -26.79
CA GLY A 340 -35.19 -0.55 -27.81
C GLY A 340 -34.01 -0.32 -28.77
N LYS A 341 -34.15 -0.72 -30.03
CA LYS A 341 -33.08 -0.76 -31.03
C LYS A 341 -32.51 0.65 -31.32
N GLY A 342 -31.19 0.78 -31.42
CA GLY A 342 -30.53 1.91 -32.07
C GLY A 342 -29.02 2.08 -31.79
N GLN A 343 -28.18 1.70 -32.78
CA GLN A 343 -26.85 2.25 -33.22
C GLN A 343 -25.82 2.71 -32.15
N SER A 344 -24.52 2.39 -32.15
CA SER A 344 -23.48 2.29 -33.21
C SER A 344 -22.22 1.55 -32.67
N PRO A 345 -21.32 0.97 -33.50
CA PRO A 345 -20.23 0.09 -33.05
C PRO A 345 -18.87 0.81 -33.03
N ILE A 346 -18.41 1.22 -31.84
CA ILE A 346 -17.00 1.55 -31.59
C ILE A 346 -16.72 1.12 -30.15
N PHE A 347 -16.43 -0.16 -29.89
CA PHE A 347 -15.83 -0.66 -28.63
C PHE A 347 -15.67 -2.20 -28.65
N GLN A 348 -15.00 -2.77 -29.67
CA GLN A 348 -14.71 -4.21 -29.69
C GLN A 348 -13.26 -4.63 -29.96
N ASP A 349 -12.33 -3.70 -30.18
CA ASP A 349 -10.94 -4.07 -30.54
C ASP A 349 -9.90 -3.94 -29.41
N SER A 350 -10.29 -3.72 -28.16
CA SER A 350 -9.33 -3.55 -27.04
C SER A 350 -9.18 -4.75 -26.10
N LEU A 351 -9.81 -5.88 -26.39
CA LEU A 351 -9.79 -7.07 -25.52
C LEU A 351 -9.13 -8.32 -26.13
N ALA A 352 -8.57 -8.21 -27.34
CA ALA A 352 -7.94 -9.33 -28.04
C ALA A 352 -6.40 -9.34 -28.03
N LEU A 353 -5.73 -8.43 -27.31
CA LEU A 353 -4.26 -8.30 -27.34
C LEU A 353 -3.52 -8.77 -26.07
N ALA A 354 -4.19 -9.51 -25.16
CA ALA A 354 -3.57 -9.97 -23.91
C ALA A 354 -3.24 -11.48 -23.86
N CYS A 355 -3.50 -12.23 -24.93
CA CYS A 355 -3.22 -13.67 -24.99
C CYS A 355 -2.51 -14.03 -26.29
N HIS A 356 -1.23 -13.66 -26.44
CA HIS A 356 -0.24 -14.38 -27.28
C HIS A 356 1.12 -13.66 -27.28
N LEU A 357 1.92 -13.83 -26.23
CA LEU A 357 3.39 -13.74 -26.33
C LEU A 357 4.03 -14.70 -25.32
N SER A 358 3.91 -15.99 -25.60
CA SER A 358 4.89 -16.99 -25.16
C SER A 358 5.50 -17.57 -26.43
N SER A 359 6.82 -17.43 -26.53
CA SER A 359 7.68 -18.01 -27.57
C SER A 359 7.61 -17.37 -28.97
N ALA A 360 8.52 -16.43 -29.26
CA ALA A 360 9.19 -16.36 -30.55
C ALA A 360 10.49 -15.53 -30.49
N THR A 361 11.53 -16.16 -31.03
CA THR A 361 12.86 -15.71 -31.46
C THR A 361 12.96 -14.29 -32.02
N PHE A 362 14.03 -13.60 -31.61
CA PHE A 362 14.54 -12.35 -32.17
C PHE A 362 14.82 -12.48 -33.68
N SER A 363 14.17 -11.66 -34.50
CA SER A 363 14.61 -11.34 -35.85
C SER A 363 14.58 -9.82 -36.01
N SER A 364 15.75 -9.24 -36.22
CA SER A 364 15.96 -7.82 -36.43
C SER A 364 15.40 -7.37 -37.78
N TYR A 365 14.53 -6.36 -37.77
CA TYR A 365 14.25 -5.54 -38.96
C TYR A 365 14.57 -4.09 -38.64
N PHE A 366 15.54 -3.55 -39.37
CA PHE A 366 15.81 -2.12 -39.49
C PHE A 366 14.69 -1.47 -40.29
N VAL A 367 14.15 -0.35 -39.81
CA VAL A 367 13.27 0.53 -40.60
C VAL A 367 13.91 1.91 -40.71
N ASP A 368 13.96 2.38 -41.96
CA ASP A 368 14.54 3.61 -42.47
C ASP A 368 13.71 4.85 -42.02
N PRO A 369 14.30 5.87 -41.37
CA PRO A 369 13.58 7.06 -40.96
C PRO A 369 13.65 8.13 -42.06
N SER A 370 12.91 7.92 -43.15
CA SER A 370 12.79 8.94 -44.20
C SER A 370 11.45 8.88 -44.94
N ALA A 371 10.33 8.97 -44.23
CA ALA A 371 9.04 9.33 -44.84
C ALA A 371 8.01 9.79 -43.79
N VAL A 372 7.68 11.09 -43.80
CA VAL A 372 6.34 11.69 -43.83
C VAL A 372 6.43 13.11 -43.30
N ALA A 373 5.94 14.03 -44.12
CA ALA A 373 6.11 15.46 -44.05
C ALA A 373 5.03 16.16 -43.19
N SER A 374 5.34 17.42 -42.84
CA SER A 374 4.46 18.59 -42.75
C SER A 374 2.94 18.39 -42.76
N ASP A 375 2.26 18.85 -41.71
CA ASP A 375 1.47 20.11 -41.66
C ASP A 375 0.36 20.02 -40.59
N SER A 376 -0.02 21.19 -40.04
CA SER A 376 -1.15 21.50 -39.13
C SER A 376 -0.94 21.44 -37.59
N ALA A 377 -0.63 22.63 -37.06
CA ALA A 377 -1.23 23.38 -35.95
C ALA A 377 -2.05 22.70 -34.81
N GLU A 378 -1.65 23.10 -33.59
CA GLU A 378 -2.39 23.26 -32.32
C GLU A 378 -2.89 22.02 -31.55
N ASP A 379 -2.04 21.52 -30.64
CA ASP A 379 -2.46 20.94 -29.35
C ASP A 379 -1.29 21.01 -28.32
N PRO A 380 -1.42 21.68 -27.15
CA PRO A 380 -0.31 21.83 -26.21
C PRO A 380 -0.40 20.82 -25.05
N PHE A 381 -0.34 19.52 -25.32
CA PHE A 381 -0.10 18.50 -24.27
C PHE A 381 0.65 17.28 -24.80
N ALA A 382 1.98 17.40 -24.97
CA ALA A 382 2.99 16.36 -24.69
C ALA A 382 4.37 16.80 -25.22
N PRO A 383 5.38 16.91 -24.34
CA PRO A 383 6.64 16.25 -24.68
C PRO A 383 7.38 15.74 -23.43
N ASP A 384 7.30 14.44 -23.11
CA ASP A 384 8.24 13.78 -22.18
C ASP A 384 8.72 12.40 -22.66
N VAL A 385 8.20 11.88 -23.78
CA VAL A 385 8.47 10.50 -24.20
C VAL A 385 9.63 10.39 -25.21
N VAL A 386 9.95 11.46 -25.94
CA VAL A 386 10.97 11.39 -27.02
C VAL A 386 12.41 11.57 -26.49
N LEU A 387 12.61 12.23 -25.35
CA LEU A 387 13.94 12.50 -24.81
C LEU A 387 14.62 11.26 -24.17
N LEU A 388 13.82 10.25 -23.78
CA LEU A 388 14.31 9.07 -23.07
C LEU A 388 14.93 8.00 -23.99
N LEU A 389 14.54 7.97 -25.26
CA LEU A 389 15.07 7.00 -26.24
C LEU A 389 16.46 7.37 -26.77
N VAL A 390 16.77 8.67 -26.86
CA VAL A 390 18.06 9.15 -27.40
C VAL A 390 19.19 8.97 -26.38
N THR A 391 18.92 9.13 -25.08
CA THR A 391 19.92 8.99 -24.01
C THR A 391 20.34 7.54 -23.79
N PHE A 392 19.43 6.58 -23.99
CA PHE A 392 19.71 5.15 -23.81
C PHE A 392 20.69 4.59 -24.86
N SER A 393 20.60 5.05 -26.11
CA SER A 393 21.48 4.62 -27.21
C SER A 393 22.92 5.12 -27.04
N ALA A 394 23.10 6.33 -26.48
CA ALA A 394 24.42 6.89 -26.18
C ALA A 394 25.11 6.15 -25.01
N ALA A 395 24.36 5.80 -23.96
CA ALA A 395 24.91 5.09 -22.80
C ALA A 395 25.36 3.65 -23.15
N GLN A 396 24.63 2.94 -24.01
CA GLN A 396 25.01 1.61 -24.47
C GLN A 396 26.24 1.61 -25.39
N LYS A 397 26.45 2.65 -26.21
CA LYS A 397 27.65 2.78 -27.05
C LYS A 397 28.92 3.06 -26.23
N ILE A 398 28.79 3.76 -25.11
CA ILE A 398 29.94 4.03 -24.21
C ILE A 398 30.31 2.78 -23.41
N LEU A 399 29.32 1.97 -22.97
CA LEU A 399 29.58 0.73 -22.24
C LEU A 399 30.18 -0.39 -23.13
N ALA A 400 29.87 -0.41 -24.43
CA ALA A 400 30.40 -1.41 -25.36
C ALA A 400 31.84 -1.14 -25.82
N ALA A 401 32.39 0.05 -25.54
CA ALA A 401 33.72 0.45 -25.99
C ALA A 401 34.84 0.25 -24.93
N SER A 402 34.53 -0.28 -23.74
CA SER A 402 35.52 -0.38 -22.64
C SER A 402 35.96 -1.81 -22.27
N THR A 403 35.72 -2.81 -23.13
CA THR A 403 36.20 -4.18 -22.88
C THR A 403 37.11 -4.66 -24.00
N THR A 404 38.30 -4.08 -24.08
CA THR A 404 39.47 -4.74 -24.66
C THR A 404 40.73 -4.28 -23.92
N ASP A 405 41.46 -5.29 -23.46
CA ASP A 405 42.86 -5.34 -23.10
C ASP A 405 43.33 -5.09 -21.66
N SER A 406 44.23 -6.01 -21.34
CA SER A 406 44.82 -6.46 -20.09
C SER A 406 46.04 -5.64 -19.68
N GLU A 407 46.22 -5.43 -18.37
CA GLU A 407 47.47 -5.58 -17.56
C GLU A 407 47.30 -4.93 -16.17
N PRO A 408 48.12 -5.26 -15.15
CA PRO A 408 47.73 -5.18 -13.74
C PRO A 408 48.44 -4.10 -12.86
N PHE A 409 47.76 -3.73 -11.76
CA PHE A 409 48.20 -3.02 -10.51
C PHE A 409 48.57 -1.51 -10.59
N PRO A 410 48.61 -0.73 -9.48
CA PRO A 410 48.11 -0.89 -8.09
C PRO A 410 47.28 0.33 -7.57
N SER A 411 46.88 0.29 -6.29
CA SER A 411 46.16 1.33 -5.52
C SER A 411 46.76 2.74 -5.59
N VAL A 412 45.92 3.78 -5.74
CA VAL A 412 45.95 5.10 -5.06
C VAL A 412 44.66 5.86 -5.41
N ALA A 413 44.16 6.60 -4.41
CA ALA A 413 42.92 7.38 -4.40
C ALA A 413 42.85 8.55 -5.41
N LEU A 414 41.63 8.89 -5.86
CA LEU A 414 41.14 10.21 -6.31
C LEU A 414 39.64 10.02 -6.67
N SER A 415 38.66 10.65 -6.03
CA SER A 415 38.32 12.09 -6.01
C SER A 415 38.23 12.71 -7.41
N ALA A 416 37.10 13.38 -7.65
CA ALA A 416 36.75 14.27 -8.76
C ALA A 416 36.12 13.64 -10.02
N ALA A 417 34.80 13.84 -10.13
CA ALA A 417 34.15 14.21 -11.39
C ALA A 417 32.83 14.96 -11.08
N SER A 418 32.97 16.21 -10.63
CA SER A 418 31.93 17.23 -10.72
C SER A 418 32.49 18.35 -11.56
N ALA A 419 32.10 18.43 -12.83
CA ALA A 419 32.16 19.63 -13.64
C ALA A 419 31.51 19.37 -15.01
N PHE A 420 30.28 19.85 -15.20
CA PHE A 420 29.91 20.44 -16.47
C PHE A 420 28.97 21.61 -16.20
N ALA A 421 29.52 22.81 -16.33
CA ALA A 421 28.81 24.08 -16.28
C ALA A 421 28.31 24.40 -17.70
N ILE A 422 27.03 24.77 -17.81
CA ILE A 422 26.51 25.49 -18.98
C ILE A 422 26.41 26.96 -18.58
N SER A 423 27.20 27.77 -19.27
CA SER A 423 27.18 29.23 -19.24
C SER A 423 26.00 29.73 -20.08
N HIS A 424 25.11 30.52 -19.49
CA HIS A 424 24.42 31.62 -20.16
C HIS A 424 23.91 32.60 -19.09
N ALA A 425 24.56 33.77 -18.99
CA ALA A 425 23.96 34.94 -18.38
C ALA A 425 24.38 36.17 -19.19
N SER A 426 23.40 36.72 -19.88
CA SER A 426 23.37 38.04 -20.47
C SER A 426 23.36 39.08 -19.33
N THR A 427 24.29 40.02 -19.36
CA THR A 427 24.18 41.29 -18.62
C THR A 427 24.32 42.40 -19.65
N GLY A 428 23.25 43.18 -19.78
CA GLY A 428 23.22 44.39 -20.59
C GLY A 428 23.93 45.53 -19.86
N ASP A 429 24.73 46.26 -20.63
CA ASP A 429 25.32 47.52 -20.22
C ASP A 429 24.35 48.68 -20.50
N VAL A 430 24.19 49.52 -19.49
CA VAL A 430 23.60 50.85 -19.56
C VAL A 430 24.78 51.82 -19.50
N GLU A 431 24.97 52.61 -20.56
CA GLU A 431 25.79 53.82 -20.53
C GLU A 431 24.93 55.05 -20.89
N ILE A 432 25.09 56.09 -20.07
CA ILE A 432 24.75 57.51 -20.30
C ILE A 432 26.11 58.22 -20.14
N PRO A 433 26.56 59.15 -21.00
CA PRO A 433 25.83 60.31 -21.53
C PRO A 433 25.49 60.31 -23.02
#